data_AF-S6HPE9-F1
#
_entry.id   AF-S6HPE9-F1
#
_cell.length_a   1.000
_cell.length_b   1.000
_cell.length_c   1.000
_cell.angle_alpha   90.00
_cell.angle_beta   90.00
_cell.angle_gamma   90.00
#
_symmetry.space_group_name_H-M   'P 1'
#
loop_
_entity.id
_entity.type
_entity.pdbx_description
1 polymer ?
#
loop_
_entity_poly.entity_id
_entity_poly.type
_entity_poly.pdbx_seq_one_letter_code
_entity_poly.pdbx_strand_id
1 'polypeptide(L)' 'MNDFTLDELTVLVDLCSRAGINADEALAVELQSRLKIAMAERQELENLDFEDCLSCKL' A
#
# COMPACT_ATOMS: atom_id res chain seq x y z
N MET A 1 4.02 0.54 13.80
CA MET A 1 2.87 1.02 13.01
C MET A 1 1.98 -0.20 12.84
N ASN A 2 0.69 -0.13 13.16
CA ASN A 2 -0.18 -1.31 13.03
C ASN A 2 -0.07 -1.87 11.63
N ASP A 3 0.02 -3.19 11.52
CA ASP A 3 0.07 -3.86 10.24
C ASP A 3 -1.33 -3.86 9.65
N PHE A 4 -1.54 -3.03 8.63
CA PHE A 4 -2.78 -2.99 7.87
C PHE A 4 -2.77 -4.10 6.83
N THR A 5 -3.93 -4.71 6.62
CA THR A 5 -4.22 -5.59 5.47
C THR A 5 -4.26 -4.80 4.16
N LEU A 6 -4.14 -5.48 3.01
CA LEU A 6 -4.25 -4.83 1.70
C LEU A 6 -5.61 -4.15 1.51
N ASP A 7 -6.70 -4.77 1.99
CA ASP A 7 -8.04 -4.20 1.94
C ASP A 7 -8.15 -2.91 2.76
N GLU A 8 -7.62 -2.89 3.98
CA GLU A 8 -7.60 -1.69 4.82
C GLU A 8 -6.77 -0.57 4.18
N LEU A 9 -5.60 -0.88 3.62
CA LEU A 9 -4.77 0.09 2.92
C LEU A 9 -5.47 0.65 1.68
N THR A 10 -6.16 -0.21 0.93
CA THR A 10 -6.96 0.20 -0.25
C THR A 10 -8.04 1.21 0.17
N VAL A 11 -8.80 0.91 1.23
CA VAL A 11 -9.83 1.81 1.76
C VAL A 11 -9.24 3.14 2.22
N LEU A 12 -8.08 3.12 2.88
CA LEU A 12 -7.41 4.33 3.37
C LEU A 12 -6.89 5.21 2.23
N VAL A 13 -6.26 4.62 1.21
CA VAL A 13 -5.78 5.35 0.03
C VAL A 13 -6.94 5.96 -0.76
N ASP A 14 -8.03 5.23 -0.91
CA ASP A 14 -9.26 5.70 -1.56
C ASP A 14 -9.93 6.82 -0.74
N LEU A 15 -9.96 6.71 0.59
CA LEU A 15 -10.43 7.78 1.48
C LEU A 15 -9.61 9.07 1.30
N CYS A 16 -8.27 8.99 1.27
CA CYS A 16 -7.42 10.15 0.99
C CYS A 16 -7.70 10.76 -0.39
N SER A 17 -8.00 9.92 -1.38
CA SER A 17 -8.33 10.39 -2.74
C SER A 17 -9.66 11.13 -2.78
N ARG A 18 -10.69 10.63 -2.08
CA ARG A 18 -11.98 11.33 -1.94
C ARG A 18 -11.92 12.59 -1.09
N ALA A 19 -11.02 12.63 -0.11
CA ALA A 19 -10.84 13.79 0.76
C ALA A 19 -10.32 15.01 -0.01
N GLY A 20 -9.71 14.83 -1.17
CA GLY A 20 -9.23 15.94 -2.00
C GLY A 20 -8.11 16.73 -1.33
N ILE A 21 -7.14 16.02 -0.73
CA ILE A 21 -6.00 16.60 0.00
C ILE A 21 -5.29 17.64 -0.87
N ASN A 22 -5.16 18.87 -0.35
CA ASN A 22 -4.48 19.97 -1.03
C ASN A 22 -2.97 19.90 -0.81
N ALA A 23 -2.21 20.52 -1.71
CA ALA A 23 -0.75 20.48 -1.68
C ALA A 23 -0.13 21.23 -0.47
N ASP A 24 -0.87 22.14 0.15
CA ASP A 24 -0.46 22.87 1.36
C ASP A 24 -0.72 22.09 2.65
N GLU A 25 -1.48 20.99 2.60
CA GLU A 25 -1.73 20.09 3.73
C GLU A 25 -0.59 19.09 3.91
N ALA A 26 0.62 19.59 4.23
CA ALA A 26 1.87 18.83 4.22
C ALA A 26 1.80 17.47 4.95
N LEU A 27 1.16 17.42 6.12
CA LEU A 27 0.99 16.17 6.88
C LEU A 27 0.06 15.17 6.19
N ALA A 28 -1.02 15.65 5.56
CA ALA A 28 -1.96 14.80 4.85
C ALA A 28 -1.33 14.25 3.56
N VAL A 29 -0.55 15.07 2.85
CA VAL A 29 0.25 14.66 1.69
C VAL A 29 1.28 13.59 2.07
N GLU A 30 2.02 13.81 3.15
CA GLU A 30 2.99 12.83 3.66
C GLU A 30 2.31 11.51 4.04
N LEU A 31 1.18 11.58 4.76
CA LEU A 31 0.42 10.40 5.16
C LEU A 31 -0.10 9.62 3.94
N GLN A 32 -0.68 10.31 2.95
CA GLN A 32 -1.15 9.68 1.72
C GLN A 32 0.00 8.98 0.98
N SER A 33 1.18 9.59 0.92
CA SER A 33 2.37 8.99 0.32
C SER A 33 2.78 7.70 1.04
N ARG A 34 2.85 7.74 2.37
CA ARG A 34 3.19 6.56 3.19
C ARG A 34 2.19 5.42 3.05
N LEU A 35 0.89 5.73 2.96
CA LEU A 35 -0.15 4.73 2.73
C LEU A 35 -0.02 4.07 1.35
N LYS A 36 0.28 4.85 0.31
CA LYS A 36 0.52 4.30 -1.05
C LYS A 36 1.73 3.37 -1.10
N ILE A 37 2.82 3.72 -0.40
CA ILE A 37 4.01 2.87 -0.30
C ILE A 37 3.67 1.55 0.40
N ALA A 38 3.04 1.61 1.58
CA ALA A 38 2.66 0.42 2.32
C ALA A 38 1.70 -0.49 1.54
N MET A 39 0.77 0.10 0.78
CA MET A 39 -0.15 -0.65 -0.09
C MET A 39 0.59 -1.37 -1.21
N ALA A 40 1.55 -0.71 -1.87
CA ALA A 40 2.36 -1.32 -2.91
C ALA A 40 3.20 -2.49 -2.38
N GLU A 41 3.89 -2.30 -1.24
CA GLU A 41 4.67 -3.35 -0.58
C GLU A 41 3.79 -4.56 -0.22
N ARG A 42 2.58 -4.33 0.31
CA ARG A 42 1.63 -5.41 0.62
C ARG A 42 1.12 -6.12 -0.63
N GLN A 43 0.83 -5.37 -1.68
CA GLN A 43 0.38 -5.95 -2.94
C GLN A 43 1.48 -6.78 -3.62
N GLU A 44 2.75 -6.37 -3.52
CA GLU A 44 3.89 -7.17 -3.97
C GLU A 44 4.04 -8.46 -3.17
N LEU A 45 3.84 -8.41 -1.85
CA LEU A 45 3.88 -9.60 -0.98
C LEU A 45 2.74 -10.58 -1.25
N GLU A 46 1.53 -10.09 -1.54
CA GLU A 46 0.38 -10.93 -1.88
C GLU A 46 0.45 -11.49 -3.32
N ASN A 47 1.04 -10.73 -4.24
CA ASN A 47 1.30 -11.16 -5.62
C ASN A 47 2.60 -11.97 -5.75
N LEU A 48 3.30 -12.24 -4.65
CA LEU A 48 4.49 -13.09 -4.63
C LEU A 48 4.03 -14.52 -4.86
N ASP A 49 3.82 -14.86 -6.14
CA ASP A 49 3.47 -16.20 -6.58
C ASP A 49 4.56 -17.15 -6.10
N PHE A 50 4.21 -18.06 -5.19
CA PHE A 50 5.12 -19.09 -4.66
C PHE A 50 5.66 -20.04 -5.76
N GLU A 51 5.15 -19.95 -6.99
CA GLU A 51 5.58 -20.69 -8.18
C GLU A 51 7.03 -20.34 -8.62
N ASP A 52 7.49 -19.10 -8.42
CA ASP A 52 8.87 -18.71 -8.78
C ASP A 52 9.93 -19.30 -7.83
N CYS A 53 9.54 -19.67 -6.60
CA CYS A 53 10.43 -20.33 -5.63
C CYS A 53 10.50 -21.85 -5.83
N LEU A 54 9.48 -22.48 -6.44
CA LEU A 54 9.50 -23.90 -6.79
C LEU A 54 10.40 -24.19 -8.00
N SER A 55 10.72 -23.18 -8.81
CA SER A 55 11.67 -23.29 -9.93
C SER A 55 13.14 -23.20 -9.48
N CYS A 56 13.44 -22.84 -8.22
CA CYS A 56 14.79 -22.85 -7.67
C CYS A 56 15.25 -24.24 -7.16
N LYS A 57 14.48 -25.31 -7.43
CA LYS A 57 14.92 -26.70 -7.23
C LYS A 57 14.95 -27.45 -8.56
N LEU A 58 16.04 -27.28 -9.30
CA LEU A 58 16.61 -28.29 -10.22
C LEU A 58 18.13 -28.12 -10.28
#